data_AF-M3H6Q7-F1
#
_entry.id   AF-M3H6Q7-F1
#
_cell.length_a   1.000
_cell.length_b   1.000
_cell.length_c   1.000
_cell.angle_alpha   90.00
_cell.angle_beta   90.00
_cell.angle_gamma   90.00
#
_symmetry.space_group_name_H-M   'P 1'
#
loop_
_entity.id
_entity.type
_entity.pdbx_description
1 polymer ?
#
loop_
_entity_poly.entity_id
_entity_poly.type
_entity_poly.pdbx_seq_one_letter_code
_entity_poly.pdbx_strand_id
1 'polypeptide(L)'
;MIDFLVNRIREEKENDGIVIRLLVDVSRSFGPENAMKNLDRVLKLRHPEVIGIGLGGAELMGPARDYQGVFQKAREAGLRVVAHSGEDDGPWAIWEAVELLKAERIGHGTSAIQDPELVKYLRENHIP
;
A
#
# COMPACT_ATOMS: atom_id res chain seq x y z
N MET A 1 -17.51 -10.88 -1.22
CA MET A 1 -16.14 -11.42 -1.08
C MET A 1 -15.48 -10.92 0.20
N ILE A 2 -15.31 -9.61 0.41
CA ILE A 2 -14.70 -9.08 1.64
C ILE A 2 -15.46 -9.51 2.90
N ASP A 3 -16.80 -9.48 2.90
CA ASP A 3 -17.59 -9.91 4.08
C ASP A 3 -17.30 -11.35 4.49
N PHE A 4 -17.14 -12.24 3.51
CA PHE A 4 -16.78 -13.64 3.75
C PHE A 4 -15.39 -13.76 4.39
N LEU A 5 -14.39 -13.03 3.86
CA LEU A 5 -13.03 -13.01 4.42
C LEU A 5 -13.03 -12.47 5.85
N VAL A 6 -13.78 -11.39 6.10
CA VAL A 6 -13.88 -10.76 7.42
C VAL A 6 -14.50 -11.71 8.44
N ASN A 7 -15.56 -12.44 8.06
CA ASN A 7 -16.16 -13.44 8.96
C ASN A 7 -15.16 -14.54 9.32
N ARG A 8 -14.41 -15.06 8.34
CA ARG A 8 -13.35 -16.04 8.60
C ARG A 8 -12.25 -15.47 9.50
N ILE A 9 -11.79 -14.24 9.25
CA ILE A 9 -10.79 -13.57 10.11
C ILE A 9 -11.26 -13.48 11.57
N ARG A 10 -12.55 -13.21 11.80
CA ARG A 10 -13.11 -13.15 13.15
C ARG A 10 -13.15 -14.53 13.80
N GLU A 11 -13.55 -15.56 13.07
CA GLU A 11 -13.53 -16.95 13.55
C GLU A 11 -12.10 -17.40 13.91
N GLU A 12 -11.09 -17.14 13.08
CA GLU A 12 -9.69 -17.48 13.38
C GLU A 12 -9.18 -16.76 14.64
N LYS A 13 -9.62 -15.51 14.87
CA LYS A 13 -9.29 -14.78 16.10
C LYS A 13 -9.94 -15.42 17.32
N GLU A 14 -11.18 -15.88 17.21
CA GLU A 14 -11.91 -16.55 18.31
C GLU A 14 -11.33 -17.92 18.64
N ASN A 15 -10.96 -18.69 17.62
CA ASN A 15 -10.47 -20.06 17.79
C ASN A 15 -9.01 -20.11 18.27
N ASP A 16 -8.14 -19.33 17.63
CA ASP A 16 -6.68 -19.48 17.78
C ASP A 16 -6.00 -18.19 18.30
N GLY A 17 -6.77 -17.12 18.54
CA GLY A 17 -6.23 -15.83 18.99
C GLY A 17 -5.46 -15.05 17.90
N ILE A 18 -5.43 -15.54 16.66
CA ILE A 18 -4.68 -14.94 15.57
C ILE A 18 -5.38 -13.68 15.07
N VAL A 19 -4.64 -12.56 15.03
CA VAL A 19 -5.17 -11.27 14.58
C VAL A 19 -4.75 -11.01 13.13
N ILE A 20 -5.72 -11.09 12.21
CA ILE A 20 -5.52 -10.81 10.79
C ILE A 20 -6.08 -9.43 10.44
N ARG A 21 -5.39 -8.72 9.54
CA ARG A 21 -5.82 -7.44 8.95
C ARG A 21 -5.65 -7.49 7.43
N LEU A 22 -6.44 -6.69 6.75
CA LEU A 22 -6.51 -6.60 5.30
C LEU A 22 -6.00 -5.24 4.82
N LEU A 23 -5.14 -5.29 3.82
CA LEU A 23 -4.79 -4.17 2.96
C LEU A 23 -5.37 -4.46 1.59
N VAL A 24 -6.16 -3.54 1.04
CA VAL A 24 -6.74 -3.71 -0.30
C VAL A 24 -5.80 -3.08 -1.32
N ASP A 25 -5.15 -3.92 -2.11
CA ASP A 25 -4.20 -3.45 -3.10
C ASP A 25 -4.92 -2.82 -4.31
N VAL A 26 -4.50 -1.62 -4.69
CA VAL A 26 -4.89 -1.03 -5.98
C VAL A 26 -3.80 -1.33 -6.99
N SER A 27 -4.17 -2.02 -8.07
CA SER A 27 -3.19 -2.40 -9.09
C SER A 27 -2.95 -1.27 -10.07
N ARG A 28 -1.70 -0.81 -10.13
CA ARG A 28 -1.22 0.24 -11.03
C ARG A 28 -1.28 -0.16 -12.51
N SER A 29 -1.39 -1.46 -12.81
CA SER A 29 -1.56 -1.98 -14.17
C SER A 29 -2.86 -1.52 -14.85
N PHE A 30 -3.82 -1.00 -14.08
CA PHE A 30 -5.11 -0.53 -14.58
C PHE A 30 -5.30 1.00 -14.46
N GLY A 31 -4.24 1.74 -14.13
CA GLY A 31 -4.23 3.20 -14.09
C GLY A 31 -4.87 3.82 -12.84
N PRO A 32 -4.61 5.13 -12.61
CA PRO A 32 -5.03 5.84 -11.40
C PRO A 32 -6.54 6.03 -11.28
N GLU A 33 -7.27 6.12 -12.40
CA GLU A 33 -8.74 6.19 -12.36
C GLU A 33 -9.37 4.90 -11.81
N ASN A 34 -8.84 3.74 -12.20
CA ASN A 34 -9.29 2.46 -11.66
C ASN A 34 -8.91 2.33 -10.17
N ALA A 35 -7.71 2.77 -9.81
CA ALA A 35 -7.28 2.82 -8.42
C ALA A 35 -8.20 3.70 -7.56
N MET A 36 -8.62 4.87 -8.04
CA MET A 36 -9.59 5.73 -7.35
C MET A 36 -10.95 5.05 -7.19
N LYS A 37 -11.46 4.38 -8.23
CA LYS A 37 -12.72 3.61 -8.16
C LYS A 37 -12.62 2.47 -7.14
N ASN A 38 -11.47 1.82 -7.04
CA ASN A 38 -11.24 0.78 -6.04
C ASN A 38 -11.15 1.36 -4.63
N LEU A 39 -10.46 2.49 -4.43
CA LEU A 39 -10.47 3.20 -3.15
C LEU A 39 -11.90 3.57 -2.74
N ASP A 40 -12.72 4.10 -3.65
CA ASP A 40 -14.12 4.44 -3.35
C ASP A 40 -14.95 3.22 -2.92
N ARG A 41 -14.61 2.01 -3.39
CA ARG A 41 -15.21 0.76 -2.91
C ARG A 41 -14.70 0.42 -1.52
N VAL A 42 -13.40 0.57 -1.26
CA VAL A 42 -12.77 0.34 0.05
C VAL A 42 -13.38 1.26 1.11
N LEU A 43 -13.56 2.54 0.81
CA LEU A 43 -14.14 3.52 1.74
C LEU A 43 -15.61 3.24 2.09
N LYS A 44 -16.31 2.44 1.27
CA LYS A 44 -17.68 1.98 1.57
C LYS A 44 -17.70 0.72 2.42
N LEU A 45 -16.57 0.01 2.56
CA LEU A 45 -16.44 -1.13 3.47
C LEU A 45 -16.51 -0.62 4.91
N ARG A 46 -17.35 -1.24 5.73
CA ARG A 46 -17.50 -0.90 7.16
C ARG A 46 -16.86 -1.96 8.05
N HIS A 47 -15.67 -2.41 7.68
CA HIS A 47 -14.97 -3.50 8.35
C HIS A 47 -13.66 -3.00 8.97
N PRO A 48 -13.51 -3.03 10.31
CA PRO A 48 -12.28 -2.61 11.00
C PRO A 48 -11.07 -3.49 10.68
N GLU A 49 -11.29 -4.67 10.10
CA GLU A 49 -10.23 -5.55 9.61
C GLU A 49 -9.53 -4.97 8.38
N VAL A 50 -10.20 -4.11 7.59
CA VAL A 50 -9.60 -3.41 6.45
C VAL A 50 -8.95 -2.13 6.96
N ILE A 51 -7.62 -2.11 6.98
CA ILE A 51 -6.86 -1.03 7.64
C ILE A 51 -6.19 -0.08 6.67
N GLY A 52 -6.15 -0.41 5.38
CA GLY A 52 -5.36 0.35 4.43
C GLY A 52 -5.43 -0.11 2.99
N ILE A 53 -4.66 0.56 2.15
CA ILE A 53 -4.45 0.21 0.74
C ILE A 53 -2.97 -0.01 0.43
N GLY A 54 -2.72 -0.81 -0.59
CA GLY A 54 -1.40 -1.00 -1.21
C GLY A 54 -1.36 -0.46 -2.64
N LEU A 55 -0.18 -0.14 -3.17
CA LEU A 55 0.04 0.03 -4.61
C LEU A 55 0.89 -1.15 -5.13
N GLY A 56 0.26 -2.11 -5.81
CA GLY A 56 0.93 -3.22 -6.49
C GLY A 56 0.69 -3.23 -7.99
N GLY A 57 1.00 -4.35 -8.66
CA GLY A 57 0.95 -4.50 -10.11
C GLY A 57 2.28 -4.14 -10.80
N ALA A 58 2.26 -4.08 -12.13
CA ALA A 58 3.46 -3.87 -12.95
C ALA A 58 4.08 -2.49 -12.72
N GLU A 59 5.19 -2.42 -11.97
CA GLU A 59 5.78 -1.17 -11.47
C GLU A 59 6.10 -0.18 -12.59
N LEU A 60 6.75 -0.67 -13.66
CA LEU A 60 7.15 0.14 -14.81
C LEU A 60 5.98 0.76 -15.61
N MET A 61 4.76 0.24 -15.45
CA MET A 61 3.57 0.77 -16.14
C MET A 61 2.84 1.86 -15.36
N GLY A 62 3.20 2.08 -14.09
CA GLY A 62 2.46 2.96 -13.20
C GLY A 62 3.38 3.54 -12.14
N PRO A 63 4.14 4.61 -12.44
CA PRO A 63 5.01 5.26 -11.48
C PRO A 63 4.18 5.79 -10.30
N ALA A 64 4.75 5.74 -9.09
CA ALA A 64 4.04 6.06 -7.87
C ALA A 64 3.43 7.47 -7.89
N ARG A 65 4.13 8.46 -8.47
CA ARG A 65 3.63 9.85 -8.59
C ARG A 65 2.21 9.97 -9.19
N ASP A 66 1.82 9.10 -10.10
CA ASP A 66 0.50 9.17 -10.77
C ASP A 66 -0.65 8.80 -9.82
N TYR A 67 -0.34 8.17 -8.68
CA TYR A 67 -1.30 7.70 -7.69
C TYR A 67 -1.39 8.60 -6.46
N GLN A 68 -0.68 9.75 -6.44
CA GLN A 68 -0.63 10.66 -5.30
C GLN A 68 -2.03 11.06 -4.80
N GLY A 69 -2.96 11.38 -5.70
CA GLY A 69 -4.34 11.76 -5.33
C GLY A 69 -5.13 10.62 -4.69
N VAL A 70 -4.92 9.37 -5.12
CA VAL A 70 -5.56 8.19 -4.53
C VAL A 70 -5.05 7.99 -3.10
N PHE A 71 -3.73 8.05 -2.92
CA PHE A 71 -3.08 7.80 -1.63
C PHE A 71 -3.32 8.94 -0.63
N GLN A 72 -3.38 10.19 -1.10
CA GLN A 72 -3.79 11.31 -0.27
C GLN A 72 -5.21 11.10 0.30
N LYS A 73 -6.19 10.80 -0.56
CA LYS A 73 -7.57 10.56 -0.14
C LYS A 73 -7.70 9.37 0.82
N ALA A 74 -6.92 8.31 0.60
CA ALA A 74 -6.89 7.16 1.52
C ALA A 74 -6.43 7.58 2.93
N ARG A 75 -5.31 8.32 3.02
CA ARG A 75 -4.79 8.81 4.31
C ARG A 75 -5.75 9.78 4.99
N GLU A 76 -6.38 10.69 4.25
CA GLU A 76 -7.40 11.61 4.78
C GLU A 76 -8.61 10.87 5.35
N ALA A 77 -8.92 9.68 4.83
CA ALA A 77 -9.94 8.79 5.38
C ALA A 77 -9.45 7.90 6.54
N GLY A 78 -8.21 8.10 7.01
CA GLY A 78 -7.61 7.35 8.12
C GLY A 78 -7.09 5.96 7.74
N LEU A 79 -6.99 5.65 6.44
CA LEU A 79 -6.40 4.40 5.96
C LEU A 79 -4.88 4.46 6.01
N ARG A 80 -4.27 3.34 6.37
CA ARG A 80 -2.83 3.10 6.23
C ARG A 80 -2.47 2.94 4.75
N VAL A 81 -1.25 3.32 4.38
CA VAL A 81 -0.78 3.23 3.00
C VAL A 81 0.57 2.54 2.89
N VAL A 82 0.69 1.61 1.96
CA VAL A 82 1.94 0.91 1.62
C VAL A 82 2.08 0.84 0.10
N ALA A 83 3.29 0.60 -0.40
CA ALA A 83 3.51 0.45 -1.84
C ALA A 83 4.54 -0.64 -2.11
N HIS A 84 4.34 -1.43 -3.16
CA HIS A 84 5.43 -2.18 -3.79
C HIS A 84 6.27 -1.17 -4.55
N SER A 85 7.57 -1.10 -4.29
CA SER A 85 8.43 -0.23 -5.09
C SER A 85 9.89 -0.64 -5.08
N GLY A 86 10.58 -0.30 -6.16
CA GLY A 86 11.97 -0.65 -6.39
C GLY A 86 12.15 -2.15 -6.60
N GLU A 87 11.15 -2.84 -7.14
CA GLU A 87 11.19 -4.25 -7.54
C GLU A 87 11.62 -4.37 -9.01
N ASP A 88 10.89 -3.71 -9.90
CA ASP A 88 11.19 -3.68 -11.34
C ASP A 88 11.91 -2.37 -11.75
N ASP A 89 11.80 -1.33 -10.91
CA ASP A 89 12.35 0.00 -11.18
C ASP A 89 13.46 0.42 -10.19
N GLY A 90 14.11 1.55 -10.46
CA GLY A 90 15.22 2.05 -9.66
C GLY A 90 14.83 2.67 -8.31
N PRO A 91 15.82 3.10 -7.51
CA PRO A 91 15.59 3.67 -6.18
C PRO A 91 14.71 4.93 -6.19
N TRP A 92 14.63 5.66 -7.31
CA TRP A 92 13.73 6.81 -7.45
C TRP A 92 12.25 6.45 -7.29
N ALA A 93 11.85 5.22 -7.66
CA ALA A 93 10.47 4.78 -7.49
C ALA A 93 10.14 4.65 -6.00
N ILE A 94 11.10 4.18 -5.20
CA ILE A 94 10.98 4.10 -3.74
C ILE A 94 10.89 5.51 -3.15
N TRP A 95 11.72 6.45 -3.61
CA TRP A 95 11.60 7.86 -3.23
C TRP A 95 10.20 8.42 -3.50
N GLU A 96 9.64 8.21 -4.70
CA GLU A 96 8.27 8.62 -5.01
C GLU A 96 7.24 7.97 -4.05
N ALA A 97 7.40 6.69 -3.75
CA ALA A 97 6.50 5.98 -2.83
C ALA A 97 6.56 6.58 -1.40
N VAL A 98 7.74 6.84 -0.85
CA VAL A 98 7.86 7.38 0.52
C VAL A 98 7.54 8.87 0.59
N GLU A 99 7.91 9.67 -0.42
CA GLU A 99 7.74 11.12 -0.38
C GLU A 99 6.37 11.59 -0.88
N LEU A 100 5.83 10.98 -1.94
CA LEU A 100 4.57 11.41 -2.56
C LEU A 100 3.39 10.62 -2.00
N LEU A 101 3.52 9.30 -1.96
CA LEU A 101 2.47 8.43 -1.43
C LEU A 101 2.48 8.33 0.09
N LYS A 102 3.53 8.83 0.74
CA LYS A 102 3.72 8.72 2.20
C LYS A 102 3.57 7.27 2.67
N ALA A 103 4.10 6.34 1.87
CA ALA A 103 4.03 4.92 2.15
C ALA A 103 4.74 4.62 3.48
N GLU A 104 4.04 3.93 4.38
CA GLU A 104 4.54 3.62 5.73
C GLU A 104 5.48 2.41 5.73
N ARG A 105 5.42 1.59 4.66
CA ARG A 105 6.28 0.44 4.40
C ARG A 105 6.46 0.28 2.90
N ILE A 106 7.59 -0.30 2.50
CA ILE A 106 7.89 -0.60 1.10
C ILE A 106 7.94 -2.11 0.88
N GLY A 107 7.09 -2.61 0.00
CA GLY A 107 7.19 -3.97 -0.53
C GLY A 107 8.38 -4.06 -1.48
N HIS A 108 9.18 -5.12 -1.34
CA HIS A 108 10.44 -5.36 -2.07
C HIS A 108 11.56 -4.42 -1.67
N GLY A 109 11.57 -3.18 -2.18
CA GLY A 109 12.63 -2.21 -1.94
C GLY A 109 14.03 -2.68 -2.36
N THR A 110 14.14 -3.64 -3.29
CA THR A 110 15.41 -4.32 -3.59
C THR A 110 16.40 -3.37 -4.26
N SER A 111 15.93 -2.39 -5.03
CA SER A 111 16.77 -1.37 -5.64
C SER A 111 17.27 -0.29 -4.66
N ALA A 112 16.78 -0.26 -3.40
CA ALA A 112 17.20 0.73 -2.41
C ALA A 112 18.72 0.73 -2.18
N ILE A 113 19.35 -0.44 -2.23
CA ILE A 113 20.81 -0.59 -2.00
C ILE A 113 21.67 0.17 -3.02
N GLN A 114 21.10 0.56 -4.15
CA GLN A 114 21.76 1.33 -5.20
C GLN A 114 21.88 2.83 -4.83
N ASP A 115 21.15 3.29 -3.82
CA ASP A 115 21.15 4.67 -3.33
C ASP A 115 21.43 4.69 -1.80
N PRO A 116 22.66 4.99 -1.37
CA PRO A 116 23.02 5.07 0.05
C PRO A 116 22.21 6.10 0.85
N GLU A 117 21.78 7.20 0.24
CA GLU A 117 20.98 8.23 0.92
C GLU A 117 19.54 7.73 1.14
N LEU A 118 18.99 6.97 0.18
CA LEU A 118 17.71 6.30 0.37
C LEU A 118 17.76 5.29 1.51
N VAL A 119 18.80 4.43 1.55
CA VAL A 119 18.96 3.46 2.66
C VAL A 119 19.02 4.17 4.01
N LYS A 120 19.77 5.27 4.09
CA LYS A 120 19.85 6.10 5.29
C LYS A 120 18.49 6.69 5.65
N TYR A 121 17.77 7.25 4.68
CA TYR A 121 16.44 7.82 4.87
C TYR A 121 15.44 6.77 5.39
N LEU A 122 15.37 5.60 4.77
CA LEU A 122 14.46 4.51 5.19
C LEU A 122 14.76 4.09 6.65
N ARG A 123 16.04 3.95 7.00
CA ARG A 123 16.47 3.64 8.37
C ARG A 123 16.06 4.73 9.36
N GLU A 124 16.36 5.99 9.07
CA GLU A 124 16.10 7.12 9.97
C GLU A 124 14.60 7.36 10.18
N ASN A 125 13.80 7.12 9.15
CA ASN A 125 12.34 7.25 9.20
C ASN A 125 11.63 5.97 9.63
N HIS A 126 12.37 4.90 9.97
CA HIS A 126 11.83 3.61 10.38
C HIS A 126 10.81 3.05 9.38
N ILE A 127 11.12 3.16 8.09
CA ILE A 127 10.30 2.62 7.01
C ILE A 127 10.81 1.20 6.73
N PRO A 128 10.06 0.16 7.15
CA PRO A 128 10.45 -1.23 6.96
C PRO A 128 10.07 -1.76 5.57
#